data_AF-A0A8J6QH67-F1
#
_entry.id   AF-A0A8J6QH67-F1
#
_cell.length_a   1.000
_cell.length_b   1.000
_cell.length_c   1.000
_cell.angle_alpha   90.00
_cell.angle_beta   90.00
_cell.angle_gamma   90.00
#
_symmetry.space_group_name_H-M   'P 1'
#
loop_
_entity.id
_entity.type
_entity.pdbx_description
1 polymer ?
#
loop_
_entity_poly.entity_id
_entity_poly.type
_entity_poly.pdbx_seq_one_letter_code
_entity_poly.pdbx_strand_id
1 'polypeptide(L)'
;MTPIRLSGPGLAIALALASPLLIAAPALANSPLLESVKNNPQRAKALCSELKALNAQGLSYTSPQAVAQIASRQGLSNTDAEILSTYVVGLYCPDVR
;
A
#
# COMPACT_ATOMS: atom_id res chain seq x y z
N MET A 1 4.45 72.51 -34.65
CA MET A 1 5.01 72.02 -33.38
C MET A 1 4.03 71.03 -32.77
N THR A 2 4.28 69.74 -32.98
CA THR A 2 3.65 68.61 -32.27
C THR A 2 4.29 68.48 -30.88
N PRO A 3 3.54 68.01 -29.87
CA PRO A 3 3.58 66.59 -29.61
C PRO A 3 2.22 65.95 -29.30
N ILE A 4 2.01 64.83 -29.98
CA ILE A 4 1.10 63.75 -29.64
C ILE A 4 1.46 63.24 -28.23
N ARG A 5 0.51 63.29 -27.29
CA ARG A 5 0.57 62.54 -26.04
C ARG A 5 -0.48 61.44 -26.13
N LEU A 6 0.00 60.26 -26.52
CA LEU A 6 -0.73 59.02 -26.62
C LEU A 6 -1.03 58.53 -25.19
N SER A 7 -2.13 59.01 -24.60
CA SER A 7 -2.65 58.51 -23.32
C SER A 7 -3.28 57.14 -23.57
N GLY A 8 -2.48 56.08 -23.45
CA GLY A 8 -2.97 54.71 -23.54
C GLY A 8 -3.78 54.35 -22.29
N PRO A 9 -5.02 53.86 -22.40
CA PRO A 9 -5.58 53.01 -21.38
C PRO A 9 -4.97 51.63 -21.60
N GLY A 10 -3.81 51.39 -20.99
CA GLY A 10 -3.36 50.03 -20.74
C GLY A 10 -4.35 49.40 -19.77
N LEU A 11 -5.44 48.85 -20.30
CA LEU A 11 -6.38 48.05 -19.52
C LEU A 11 -5.65 46.74 -19.18
N ALA A 12 -4.90 46.78 -18.09
CA ALA A 12 -4.27 45.59 -17.52
C ALA A 12 -5.40 44.68 -17.04
N ILE A 13 -5.76 43.71 -17.87
CA ILE A 13 -6.61 42.58 -17.49
C ILE A 13 -5.75 41.78 -16.50
N ALA A 14 -5.91 42.07 -15.21
CA ALA A 14 -5.38 41.23 -14.14
C ALA A 14 -6.17 39.92 -14.15
N LEU A 15 -5.71 38.96 -14.95
CA LEU A 15 -6.22 37.60 -14.94
C LEU A 15 -5.76 36.95 -13.64
N ALA A 16 -6.56 37.09 -12.58
CA ALA A 16 -6.36 36.39 -11.33
C ALA A 16 -6.53 34.88 -11.61
N LEU A 17 -5.42 34.19 -11.84
CA LEU A 17 -5.34 32.74 -11.88
C LEU A 17 -5.62 32.23 -10.45
N ALA A 18 -6.91 32.10 -10.11
CA ALA A 18 -7.33 31.35 -8.95
C ALA A 18 -7.06 29.87 -9.24
N SER A 19 -5.84 29.41 -8.96
CA SER A 19 -5.51 27.99 -8.98
C SER A 19 -6.31 27.31 -7.85
N PRO A 20 -7.26 26.41 -8.15
CA PRO A 20 -7.87 25.63 -7.10
C PRO A 20 -6.77 24.75 -6.48
N LEU A 21 -6.48 24.94 -5.19
CA LEU A 21 -5.76 23.95 -4.41
C LEU A 21 -6.61 22.67 -4.42
N LEU A 22 -6.27 21.73 -5.29
CA LEU A 22 -6.77 20.37 -5.23
C LEU A 22 -6.23 19.77 -3.94
N ILE A 23 -7.04 19.80 -2.88
CA ILE A 23 -6.77 19.04 -1.65
C ILE A 23 -6.86 17.57 -2.05
N ALA A 24 -5.70 16.96 -2.32
CA ALA A 24 -5.62 15.53 -2.53
C ALA A 24 -6.03 14.83 -1.22
N ALA A 25 -7.22 14.25 -1.19
CA ALA A 25 -7.60 13.37 -0.11
C ALA A 25 -6.59 12.20 -0.08
N PRO A 26 -6.09 11.77 1.10
CA PRO A 26 -5.20 10.63 1.17
C PRO A 26 -5.94 9.42 0.59
N ALA A 27 -5.43 8.89 -0.52
CA ALA A 27 -5.94 7.65 -1.09
C ALA A 27 -5.63 6.51 -0.10
N LEU A 28 -6.65 6.02 0.59
CA LEU A 28 -6.53 4.86 1.47
C LEU A 28 -6.50 3.58 0.62
N ALA A 29 -5.36 3.32 -0.04
CA ALA A 29 -5.12 2.06 -0.76
C ALA A 29 -4.69 0.93 0.21
N ASN A 30 -5.39 0.81 1.33
CA ASN A 30 -5.08 -0.18 2.36
C ASN A 30 -5.96 -1.43 2.14
N SER A 31 -5.32 -2.58 1.95
CA SER A 31 -6.04 -3.87 1.87
C SER A 31 -6.48 -4.29 3.28
N PRO A 32 -7.79 -4.52 3.54
CA PRO A 32 -8.28 -4.99 4.84
C PRO A 32 -7.58 -6.27 5.33
N LEU A 33 -7.16 -7.13 4.40
CA LEU A 33 -6.38 -8.33 4.68
C LEU A 33 -5.08 -8.00 5.44
N LEU A 34 -4.34 -7.01 4.95
CA LEU A 34 -3.00 -6.68 5.42
C LEU A 34 -3.01 -5.77 6.64
N GLU A 35 -4.07 -4.99 6.86
CA GLU A 35 -4.20 -4.14 8.06
C GLU A 35 -4.06 -4.94 9.36
N SER A 36 -4.54 -6.19 9.36
CA SER A 36 -4.50 -7.07 10.53
C SER A 36 -3.09 -7.38 11.01
N VAL A 37 -2.10 -7.45 10.11
CA VAL A 37 -0.69 -7.72 10.44
C VAL A 37 0.15 -6.45 10.42
N LYS A 38 -0.23 -5.45 9.62
CA LYS A 38 0.44 -4.14 9.57
C LYS A 38 0.31 -3.40 10.90
N ASN A 39 -0.88 -3.41 11.49
CA ASN A 39 -1.17 -2.71 12.75
C ASN A 39 -0.96 -3.61 13.98
N ASN A 40 -0.59 -4.89 13.79
CA ASN A 40 -0.35 -5.84 14.88
C ASN A 40 0.92 -6.68 14.62
N PRO A 41 2.10 -6.21 15.06
CA PRO A 41 3.35 -6.92 14.86
C PRO A 41 3.42 -8.26 15.60
N GLN A 42 2.64 -8.45 16.67
CA GLN A 42 2.57 -9.74 17.37
C GLN A 42 1.89 -10.78 16.49
N ARG A 43 0.78 -10.41 15.83
CA ARG A 43 0.10 -11.29 14.86
C ARG A 43 1.02 -11.65 13.69
N ALA A 44 1.75 -10.66 13.15
CA ALA A 44 2.69 -10.91 12.07
C ALA A 44 3.81 -11.87 12.48
N LYS A 45 4.38 -11.72 13.69
CA LYS A 45 5.37 -12.65 14.24
C LYS A 45 4.82 -14.05 14.52
N ALA A 46 3.56 -14.15 14.95
CA ALA A 46 2.90 -15.44 15.13
C ALA A 46 2.77 -16.18 13.79
N LEU A 47 2.26 -15.49 12.75
CA LEU A 47 2.19 -16.05 11.41
C LEU A 47 3.58 -16.41 10.88
N CYS A 48 4.58 -15.56 11.13
CA CYS A 48 5.97 -15.85 10.80
C CYS A 48 6.47 -17.18 11.39
N SER A 49 6.12 -17.46 12.64
CA SER A 49 6.47 -18.71 13.30
C SER A 49 5.78 -19.91 12.66
N GLU A 50 4.52 -19.77 12.24
CA GLU A 50 3.81 -20.82 11.50
C GLU A 50 4.48 -21.13 10.16
N LEU A 51 4.87 -20.09 9.42
CA LEU A 51 5.56 -20.23 8.14
C LEU A 51 6.93 -20.88 8.29
N LYS A 52 7.70 -20.51 9.33
CA LYS A 52 8.96 -21.18 9.70
C LYS A 52 8.75 -22.67 10.00
N ALA A 53 7.66 -23.03 10.69
CA ALA A 53 7.36 -24.42 10.99
C ALA A 53 7.03 -25.24 9.73
N LEU A 54 6.33 -24.66 8.76
CA LEU A 54 6.10 -25.28 7.45
C LEU A 54 7.41 -25.42 6.67
N ASN A 55 8.25 -24.39 6.70
CA ASN A 55 9.53 -24.40 6.00
C ASN A 55 10.52 -25.43 6.59
N ALA A 56 10.51 -25.62 7.91
CA ALA A 56 11.25 -26.68 8.57
C ALA A 56 10.78 -28.10 8.17
N GLN A 57 9.57 -28.24 7.64
CA GLN A 57 9.05 -29.49 7.06
C GLN A 57 9.38 -29.64 5.57
N GLY A 58 10.15 -28.71 5.00
CA GLY A 58 10.51 -28.69 3.58
C GLY A 58 9.43 -28.10 2.67
N LEU A 59 8.37 -27.50 3.22
CA LEU A 59 7.34 -26.83 2.44
C LEU A 59 7.74 -25.38 2.19
N SER A 60 7.78 -24.96 0.92
CA SER A 60 7.86 -23.53 0.60
C SER A 60 6.57 -22.83 1.06
N TYR A 61 6.67 -21.63 1.61
CA TYR A 61 5.50 -20.87 2.08
C TYR A 61 4.50 -20.53 0.96
N THR A 62 4.92 -20.57 -0.30
CA THR A 62 4.08 -20.38 -1.49
C THR A 62 3.58 -21.70 -2.11
N SER A 63 3.99 -22.85 -1.56
CA SER A 63 3.51 -24.14 -2.06
C SER A 63 2.00 -24.28 -1.86
N PRO A 64 1.26 -24.94 -2.78
CA PRO A 64 -0.19 -25.11 -2.65
C PRO A 64 -0.61 -25.74 -1.31
N GLN A 65 0.21 -26.67 -0.80
CA GLN A 65 -0.02 -27.31 0.49
C GLN A 65 0.14 -26.34 1.67
N ALA A 66 1.20 -25.53 1.70
CA ALA A 66 1.41 -24.53 2.75
C ALA A 66 0.31 -23.45 2.71
N VAL A 67 0.00 -22.93 1.52
CA VAL A 67 -1.06 -21.94 1.30
C VAL A 67 -2.40 -22.47 1.82
N ALA A 68 -2.79 -23.70 1.47
CA ALA A 68 -4.03 -24.30 1.94
C ALA A 68 -4.07 -24.45 3.47
N GLN A 69 -2.94 -24.81 4.10
CA GLN A 69 -2.86 -24.91 5.57
C GLN A 69 -3.01 -23.55 6.25
N ILE A 70 -2.33 -22.51 5.74
CA ILE A 70 -2.47 -21.16 6.28
C ILE A 70 -3.90 -20.63 6.04
N ALA A 71 -4.46 -20.82 4.84
CA ALA A 71 -5.82 -20.43 4.51
C ALA A 71 -6.84 -21.04 5.49
N SER A 72 -6.73 -22.34 5.75
CA SER A 72 -7.60 -23.03 6.71
C SER A 72 -7.47 -22.48 8.12
N ARG A 73 -6.24 -22.24 8.62
CA ARG A 73 -6.00 -21.73 9.98
C ARG A 73 -6.43 -20.29 10.17
N GLN A 74 -6.29 -19.47 9.13
CA GLN A 74 -6.58 -18.04 9.19
C GLN A 74 -8.02 -17.72 8.76
N GLY A 75 -8.78 -18.70 8.25
CA GLY A 75 -10.13 -18.48 7.74
C GLY A 75 -10.14 -17.64 6.47
N LEU A 76 -9.18 -17.88 5.58
CA LEU A 76 -8.95 -17.09 4.36
C LEU A 76 -9.16 -17.93 3.09
N SER A 77 -9.29 -17.25 1.95
CA SER A 77 -9.10 -17.90 0.65
C SER A 77 -7.62 -18.28 0.47
N ASN A 78 -7.33 -19.22 -0.44
CA ASN A 78 -5.94 -19.56 -0.78
C ASN A 78 -5.18 -18.33 -1.32
N THR A 79 -5.82 -17.53 -2.16
CA THR A 79 -5.24 -16.29 -2.70
C THR A 79 -4.88 -15.31 -1.59
N ASP A 80 -5.78 -15.07 -0.65
CA ASP A 80 -5.53 -14.16 0.48
C ASP A 80 -4.46 -14.70 1.43
N ALA A 81 -4.42 -16.01 1.65
CA ALA A 81 -3.38 -16.64 2.46
C ALA A 81 -1.99 -16.51 1.82
N GLU A 82 -1.88 -16.65 0.50
CA GLU A 82 -0.63 -16.47 -0.23
C GLU A 82 -0.16 -15.00 -0.19
N ILE A 83 -1.07 -14.05 -0.41
CA ILE A 83 -0.79 -12.61 -0.32
C ILE A 83 -0.34 -12.24 1.11
N LEU A 84 -1.08 -12.70 2.13
CA LEU A 84 -0.76 -12.42 3.52
C LEU A 84 0.60 -13.02 3.92
N SER A 85 0.86 -14.26 3.50
CA SER A 85 2.12 -14.95 3.78
C SER A 85 3.30 -14.21 3.14
N THR A 86 3.19 -13.83 1.86
CA THR A 86 4.23 -13.06 1.16
C THR A 86 4.52 -11.73 1.85
N TYR A 87 3.48 -11.02 2.27
CA TYR A 87 3.62 -9.75 2.99
C TYR A 87 4.33 -9.92 4.33
N VAL A 88 3.94 -10.92 5.13
CA VAL A 88 4.57 -11.19 6.43
C VAL A 88 6.01 -11.67 6.28
N VAL A 89 6.32 -12.51 5.29
CA VAL A 89 7.70 -12.94 5.01
C VAL A 89 8.59 -11.74 4.73
N GLY A 90 8.15 -10.84 3.85
CA GLY A 90 8.91 -9.64 3.49
C GLY A 90 9.15 -8.68 4.66
N LEU A 91 8.29 -8.68 5.67
CA LEU A 91 8.40 -7.77 6.82
C LEU A 91 9.07 -8.39 8.06
N TYR A 92 8.89 -9.69 8.30
CA TYR A 92 9.22 -10.30 9.60
C TYR A 92 10.00 -11.62 9.51
N CYS A 93 10.14 -12.24 8.33
CA CYS A 93 10.68 -13.60 8.19
C CYS A 93 11.64 -13.79 7.00
N PRO A 94 12.71 -13.00 6.86
CA PRO A 94 13.55 -13.03 5.65
C PRO A 94 14.17 -14.41 5.34
N ASP A 95 14.28 -15.28 6.35
CA ASP A 95 14.87 -16.61 6.20
C ASP A 95 13.88 -17.70 5.73
N VAL A 96 12.57 -17.40 5.70
CA VAL A 96 11.53 -18.35 5.24
C VAL A 96 11.53 -18.42 3.71
N ARG A 97 11.49 -19.64 3.17
CA ARG A 97 11.47 -19.91 1.72
C ARG A 97 10.22 -20.63 1.25
#